data_AF-A0AAJ0HV12-F1
#
_entry.id   AF-A0AAJ0HV12-F1
#
_cell.length_a   1.000
_cell.length_b   1.000
_cell.length_c   1.000
_cell.angle_alpha   90.00
_cell.angle_beta   90.00
_cell.angle_gamma   90.00
#
_symmetry.space_group_name_H-M   'P 1'
#
loop_
_entity.id
_entity.type
_entity.pdbx_description
1 polymer ?
#
loop_
_entity_poly.entity_id
_entity_poly.type
_entity_poly.pdbx_seq_one_letter_code
_entity_poly.pdbx_strand_id
1 'polypeptide(L)'
;MKAPKPIELDGRTGEGGGQLVRIGCALAAVTSQPIRITHVRGNREGPRGGPKGGGLKSQHVSSIAWLAKVTEAEVIGLAVGSHTLEFRPKLKPSDLQSRTITIAADSAAASTLLIFQAVFPFLLFAGNERGDPISIEISGGTNVSWSLSYEYLDQVLLPALEDFFTGIRVERTLKGRGWSQGRLQRGTIAFKIQPLRPGETLKPRDPDRVFTQDDFDVSDIDVSMVAPSDMHEALADALVQDLSDLFPGVDVNFKVSEESGADSRIYVLLVARSETLRWGRDILTAVPKKGKSGSGGGGGGSKGVKGGKASSGGVSVSVTDSVSRKVSKDLYEEVSNGGVVDEFLQDQVVIFQALAEGQTSFPHSAAQDDILEVKSVVAGLEDAVEKLKIEEGPRKDKAHEPFGEGSTHTTTARWVTTELLPQVAWYNKGRICKGVRMHIEKS
;
A
#
# COMPACT_ATOMS: atom_id res chain seq x y z
N MET A 1 37.94 8.73 -6.24
CA MET A 1 36.97 9.37 -5.32
C MET A 1 36.61 8.38 -4.22
N LYS A 2 36.45 8.82 -2.98
CA LYS A 2 36.03 7.94 -1.86
C LYS A 2 34.57 7.55 -2.08
N ALA A 3 34.24 6.26 -1.97
CA ALA A 3 32.87 5.79 -2.14
C ALA A 3 31.93 6.54 -1.16
N PRO A 4 30.74 6.98 -1.59
CA PRO A 4 29.82 7.72 -0.74
C PRO A 4 29.43 6.87 0.48
N LYS A 5 29.37 7.53 1.65
CA LYS A 5 28.96 6.88 2.89
C LYS A 5 27.49 6.46 2.78
N PRO A 6 27.10 5.25 3.21
CA PRO A 6 25.71 4.85 3.21
C PRO A 6 24.86 5.71 4.15
N ILE A 7 23.62 5.99 3.74
CA ILE A 7 22.59 6.52 4.63
C ILE A 7 22.20 5.40 5.60
N GLU A 8 22.23 5.70 6.89
CA GLU A 8 21.98 4.75 7.96
C GLU A 8 20.50 4.81 8.37
N LEU A 9 19.80 3.67 8.26
CA LEU A 9 18.41 3.52 8.68
C LEU A 9 18.32 2.50 9.83
N ASP A 10 17.54 2.83 10.86
CA ASP A 10 17.20 1.87 11.91
C ASP A 10 15.85 1.21 11.58
N GLY A 11 15.88 -0.10 11.32
CA GLY A 11 14.72 -0.94 11.00
C GLY A 11 13.72 -1.15 12.15
N ARG A 12 13.92 -0.50 13.30
CA ARG A 12 12.93 -0.34 14.38
C ARG A 12 12.13 0.97 14.29
N THR A 13 12.54 1.90 13.43
CA THR A 13 11.87 3.20 13.29
C THR A 13 10.45 3.00 12.77
N GLY A 14 9.50 3.72 13.36
CA GLY A 14 8.08 3.67 13.00
C GLY A 14 7.47 2.29 13.20
N GLU A 15 6.91 1.71 12.14
CA GLU A 15 6.27 0.40 12.22
C GLU A 15 7.27 -0.73 12.57
N GLY A 16 8.57 -0.50 12.32
CA GLY A 16 9.64 -1.49 12.42
C GLY A 16 9.38 -2.76 11.61
N GLY A 17 8.79 -2.60 10.42
CA GLY A 17 8.32 -3.65 9.52
C GLY A 17 9.11 -3.72 8.22
N GLY A 18 8.53 -4.39 7.23
CA GLY A 18 9.19 -4.65 5.96
C GLY A 18 9.13 -3.47 4.98
N GLN A 19 8.25 -2.49 5.21
CA GLN A 19 8.03 -1.39 4.27
C GLN A 19 9.25 -0.47 4.17
N LEU A 20 9.86 -0.15 5.31
CA LEU A 20 11.11 0.62 5.37
C LEU A 20 12.21 0.01 4.47
N VAL A 21 12.35 -1.31 4.50
CA VAL A 21 13.33 -2.03 3.68
C VAL A 21 13.03 -1.87 2.19
N ARG A 22 11.75 -2.01 1.80
CA ARG A 22 11.31 -1.89 0.40
C ARG A 22 11.52 -0.48 -0.14
N ILE A 23 11.03 0.54 0.57
CA ILE A 23 11.15 1.94 0.17
C ILE A 23 12.62 2.35 0.13
N GLY A 24 13.39 2.03 1.17
CA GLY A 24 14.82 2.35 1.24
C GLY A 24 15.59 1.75 0.06
N CYS A 25 15.44 0.45 -0.21
CA CYS A 25 16.15 -0.20 -1.32
C CYS A 25 15.67 0.28 -2.70
N ALA A 26 14.37 0.56 -2.86
CA ALA A 26 13.82 1.10 -4.10
C ALA A 26 14.42 2.47 -4.42
N LEU A 27 14.40 3.39 -3.45
CA LEU A 27 14.97 4.73 -3.60
C LEU A 27 16.48 4.70 -3.74
N ALA A 28 17.19 3.85 -3.01
CA ALA A 28 18.63 3.64 -3.18
C ALA A 28 18.95 3.22 -4.62
N ALA A 29 18.19 2.28 -5.18
CA ALA A 29 18.37 1.82 -6.56
C ALA A 29 18.05 2.91 -7.59
N VAL A 30 17.01 3.73 -7.35
CA VAL A 30 16.61 4.84 -8.22
C VAL A 30 17.66 5.97 -8.21
N THR A 31 18.21 6.29 -7.04
CA THR A 31 19.12 7.44 -6.83
C THR A 31 20.61 7.07 -6.89
N SER A 32 20.92 5.78 -6.99
CA SER A 32 22.27 5.23 -6.82
C SER A 32 22.93 5.61 -5.48
N GLN A 33 22.14 5.95 -4.46
CA GLN A 33 22.62 6.32 -3.13
C GLN A 33 22.76 5.07 -2.25
N PRO A 34 23.96 4.78 -1.69
CA PRO A 34 24.13 3.66 -0.79
C PRO A 34 23.32 3.79 0.50
N ILE A 35 22.82 2.66 1.01
CA ILE A 35 22.13 2.58 2.30
C ILE A 35 22.66 1.43 3.16
N ARG A 36 22.52 1.59 4.48
CA ARG A 36 22.66 0.53 5.46
C ARG A 36 21.44 0.53 6.37
N ILE A 37 20.79 -0.61 6.49
CA ILE A 37 19.65 -0.82 7.37
C ILE A 37 20.10 -1.75 8.49
N THR A 38 20.08 -1.26 9.73
CA THR A 38 20.31 -2.08 10.94
C THR A 38 18.97 -2.49 11.54
N HIS A 39 18.96 -3.50 12.42
CA HIS A 39 17.75 -3.97 13.11
C HIS A 39 16.56 -4.21 12.18
N VAL A 40 16.81 -4.79 11.01
CA VAL A 40 15.78 -5.06 10.00
C VAL A 40 14.58 -5.73 10.65
N ARG A 41 13.38 -5.15 10.47
CA ARG A 41 12.11 -5.62 11.04
C ARG A 41 12.16 -5.80 12.56
N GLY A 42 12.88 -4.94 13.27
CA GLY A 42 13.24 -5.12 14.67
C GLY A 42 12.06 -5.10 15.65
N ASN A 43 10.92 -4.52 15.27
CA ASN A 43 9.71 -4.46 16.10
C ASN A 43 8.78 -5.67 15.89
N ARG A 44 9.14 -6.63 15.02
CA ARG A 44 8.30 -7.80 14.73
C ARG A 44 8.62 -8.96 15.67
N GLU A 45 7.59 -9.40 16.40
CA GLU A 45 7.66 -10.57 17.28
C GLU A 45 7.90 -11.86 16.49
N GLY A 46 8.61 -12.80 17.10
CA GLY A 46 8.81 -14.14 16.55
C GLY A 46 7.53 -14.99 16.63
N PRO A 47 7.48 -16.13 15.95
CA PRO A 47 6.38 -17.07 16.11
C PRO A 47 6.16 -17.39 17.60
N ARG A 48 4.89 -17.39 18.03
CA ARG A 48 4.46 -17.70 19.41
C ARG A 48 5.08 -16.83 20.52
N GLY A 49 5.33 -15.54 20.26
CA GLY A 49 5.90 -14.61 21.24
C GLY A 49 7.36 -14.93 21.62
N GLY A 50 8.03 -15.77 20.82
CA GLY A 50 9.45 -16.08 20.99
C GLY A 50 10.37 -14.92 20.56
N PRO A 51 11.64 -14.91 20.98
CA PRO A 51 12.56 -13.82 20.67
C PRO A 51 12.84 -13.70 19.16
N LYS A 52 12.80 -12.45 18.68
CA LYS A 52 13.22 -11.91 17.36
C LYS A 52 12.55 -12.52 16.10
N GLY A 53 11.37 -12.02 15.74
CA GLY A 53 10.73 -12.25 14.42
C GLY A 53 11.17 -11.27 13.32
N GLY A 54 12.19 -10.48 13.62
CA GLY A 54 12.83 -9.57 12.68
C GLY A 54 13.64 -10.26 11.59
N GLY A 55 14.45 -9.46 10.93
CA GLY A 55 15.27 -9.85 9.79
C GLY A 55 14.51 -9.90 8.46
N LEU A 56 15.28 -9.98 7.37
CA LEU A 56 14.77 -10.08 6.01
C LEU A 56 13.89 -11.33 5.84
N LYS A 57 12.95 -11.26 4.90
CA LYS A 57 12.03 -12.35 4.53
C LYS A 57 12.22 -12.63 3.04
N SER A 58 11.71 -13.77 2.55
CA SER A 58 11.91 -14.20 1.17
C SER A 58 11.56 -13.10 0.14
N GLN A 59 10.43 -12.40 0.29
CA GLN A 59 10.07 -11.27 -0.58
C GLN A 59 11.08 -10.11 -0.58
N HIS A 60 11.70 -9.80 0.56
CA HIS A 60 12.74 -8.77 0.65
C HIS A 60 13.99 -9.26 -0.10
N VAL A 61 14.42 -10.49 0.17
CA VAL A 61 15.61 -11.07 -0.48
C VAL A 61 15.41 -11.14 -1.99
N SER A 62 14.26 -11.60 -2.47
CA SER A 62 13.98 -11.72 -3.90
C SER A 62 13.97 -10.38 -4.64
N SER A 63 13.33 -9.35 -4.07
CA SER A 63 13.31 -8.00 -4.66
C SER A 63 14.70 -7.35 -4.64
N ILE A 64 15.41 -7.41 -3.50
CA ILE A 64 16.74 -6.79 -3.36
C ILE A 64 17.79 -7.56 -4.18
N ALA A 65 17.71 -8.88 -4.29
CA ALA A 65 18.61 -9.67 -5.14
C ALA A 65 18.45 -9.28 -6.62
N TRP A 66 17.20 -9.07 -7.07
CA TRP A 66 16.97 -8.59 -8.42
C TRP A 66 17.52 -7.17 -8.62
N LEU A 67 17.22 -6.24 -7.71
CA LEU A 67 17.76 -4.87 -7.75
C LEU A 67 19.30 -4.87 -7.74
N ALA A 68 19.92 -5.67 -6.88
CA ALA A 68 21.37 -5.80 -6.78
C ALA A 68 22.00 -6.30 -8.07
N LYS A 69 21.36 -7.27 -8.74
CA LYS A 69 21.82 -7.77 -10.03
C LYS A 69 21.78 -6.67 -11.09
N VAL A 70 20.65 -5.96 -11.24
CA VAL A 70 20.50 -4.97 -12.32
C VAL A 70 21.22 -3.65 -12.05
N THR A 71 21.54 -3.35 -10.79
CA THR A 71 22.33 -2.18 -10.40
C THR A 71 23.81 -2.48 -10.17
N GLU A 72 24.26 -3.71 -10.39
CA GLU A 72 25.60 -4.21 -10.03
C GLU A 72 26.02 -3.84 -8.60
N ALA A 73 25.07 -3.93 -7.66
CA ALA A 73 25.28 -3.47 -6.31
C ALA A 73 26.28 -4.34 -5.53
N GLU A 74 27.08 -3.69 -4.69
CA GLU A 74 27.70 -4.40 -3.56
C GLU A 74 26.67 -4.56 -2.45
N VAL A 75 26.54 -5.79 -1.93
CA VAL A 75 25.51 -6.11 -0.93
C VAL A 75 26.10 -6.92 0.22
N ILE A 76 25.78 -6.52 1.46
CA ILE A 76 26.14 -7.25 2.68
C ILE A 76 24.85 -7.62 3.41
N GLY A 77 24.75 -8.88 3.86
CA GLY A 77 23.63 -9.34 4.68
C GLY A 77 22.32 -9.59 3.91
N LEU A 78 22.39 -9.82 2.59
CA LEU A 78 21.24 -10.20 1.77
C LEU A 78 20.90 -11.69 1.94
N ALA A 79 20.33 -12.04 3.08
CA ALA A 79 19.88 -13.38 3.38
C ALA A 79 18.62 -13.34 4.25
N VAL A 80 17.75 -14.35 4.12
CA VAL A 80 16.55 -14.47 4.98
C VAL A 80 16.99 -14.57 6.44
N GLY A 81 16.33 -13.80 7.31
CA GLY A 81 16.67 -13.70 8.73
C GLY A 81 17.79 -12.68 9.05
N SER A 82 18.44 -12.09 8.04
CA SER A 82 19.48 -11.09 8.30
C SER A 82 18.90 -9.83 8.93
N HIS A 83 19.53 -9.37 10.02
CA HIS A 83 19.14 -8.16 10.76
C HIS A 83 19.87 -6.90 10.29
N THR A 84 20.86 -7.03 9.41
CA THR A 84 21.58 -5.91 8.82
C THR A 84 21.68 -6.12 7.32
N LEU A 85 21.35 -5.09 6.57
CA LEU A 85 21.50 -5.05 5.12
C LEU A 85 22.32 -3.83 4.76
N GLU A 86 23.29 -4.00 3.88
CA GLU A 86 23.96 -2.89 3.22
C GLU A 86 23.81 -3.06 1.72
N PHE A 87 23.36 -2.02 1.04
CA PHE A 87 23.04 -2.06 -0.38
C PHE A 87 23.68 -0.84 -1.07
N ARG A 88 24.61 -1.09 -1.99
CA ARG A 88 25.39 -0.07 -2.70
C ARG A 88 25.21 -0.22 -4.21
N PRO A 89 24.12 0.29 -4.80
CA PRO A 89 23.91 0.25 -6.25
C PRO A 89 24.99 1.07 -6.98
N LYS A 90 25.41 0.59 -8.15
CA LYS A 90 26.44 1.22 -9.00
C LYS A 90 25.86 1.77 -10.30
N LEU A 91 24.92 1.03 -10.88
CA LEU A 91 24.21 1.43 -12.09
C LEU A 91 22.88 2.13 -11.76
N LYS A 92 22.47 3.01 -12.67
CA LYS A 92 21.22 3.78 -12.61
C LYS A 92 20.10 3.01 -13.33
N PRO A 93 18.83 3.40 -13.13
CA PRO A 93 17.71 2.88 -13.92
C PRO A 93 17.89 2.91 -15.45
N SER A 94 18.55 3.93 -15.99
CA SER A 94 18.87 4.07 -17.43
C SER A 94 19.71 2.92 -17.98
N ASP A 95 20.49 2.26 -17.13
CA ASP A 95 21.42 1.22 -17.53
C ASP A 95 20.74 -0.16 -17.68
N LEU A 96 19.43 -0.25 -17.39
CA LEU A 96 18.67 -1.48 -17.50
C LEU A 96 18.62 -1.98 -18.96
N GLN A 97 19.32 -3.07 -19.20
CA GLN A 97 19.41 -3.72 -20.52
C GLN A 97 18.21 -4.60 -20.83
N SER A 98 17.82 -5.49 -19.91
CA SER A 98 16.74 -6.46 -20.15
C SER A 98 15.37 -5.81 -20.00
N ARG A 99 14.53 -5.95 -21.03
CA ARG A 99 13.11 -5.51 -21.03
C ARG A 99 12.13 -6.64 -20.72
N THR A 100 12.63 -7.87 -20.58
CA THR A 100 11.86 -9.03 -20.12
C THR A 100 12.48 -9.53 -18.82
N ILE A 101 11.68 -9.56 -17.75
CA ILE A 101 12.15 -9.84 -16.39
C ILE A 101 11.32 -10.96 -15.80
N THR A 102 11.99 -11.86 -15.07
CA THR A 102 11.33 -12.86 -14.25
C THR A 102 11.91 -12.80 -12.84
N ILE A 103 11.05 -12.71 -11.83
CA ILE A 103 11.41 -12.81 -10.42
C ILE A 103 10.62 -13.94 -9.79
N ALA A 104 11.29 -15.06 -9.49
CA ALA A 104 10.69 -16.15 -8.73
C ALA A 104 11.14 -16.07 -7.27
N ALA A 105 10.21 -15.87 -6.35
CA ALA A 105 10.53 -15.88 -4.94
C ALA A 105 10.83 -17.31 -4.44
N ASP A 106 11.82 -17.50 -3.57
CA ASP A 106 12.15 -18.85 -3.07
C ASP A 106 10.96 -19.49 -2.35
N SER A 107 10.25 -18.73 -1.52
CA SER A 107 9.05 -19.18 -0.83
C SER A 107 7.78 -18.86 -1.62
N ALA A 108 6.88 -19.84 -1.74
CA ALA A 108 5.53 -19.61 -2.26
C ALA A 108 4.69 -18.65 -1.39
N ALA A 109 5.07 -18.43 -0.13
CA ALA A 109 4.40 -17.46 0.76
C ALA A 109 4.92 -16.02 0.61
N ALA A 110 5.99 -15.80 -0.15
CA ALA A 110 6.52 -14.46 -0.40
C ALA A 110 5.54 -13.68 -1.29
N SER A 111 5.05 -12.53 -0.81
CA SER A 111 4.10 -11.73 -1.57
C SER A 111 4.72 -11.22 -2.87
N THR A 112 4.11 -11.57 -4.01
CA THR A 112 4.51 -11.06 -5.33
C THR A 112 4.34 -9.54 -5.40
N LEU A 113 3.33 -8.99 -4.71
CA LEU A 113 3.01 -7.57 -4.76
C LEU A 113 3.89 -6.73 -3.85
N LEU A 114 4.39 -7.29 -2.75
CA LEU A 114 5.45 -6.64 -1.98
C LEU A 114 6.80 -6.66 -2.72
N ILE A 115 7.06 -7.68 -3.55
CA ILE A 115 8.21 -7.65 -4.48
C ILE A 115 8.00 -6.56 -5.53
N PHE A 116 6.82 -6.51 -6.15
CA PHE A 116 6.47 -5.47 -7.13
C PHE A 116 6.66 -4.06 -6.57
N GLN A 117 6.12 -3.77 -5.38
CA GLN A 117 6.28 -2.45 -4.72
C GLN A 117 7.76 -2.04 -4.54
N ALA A 118 8.67 -2.99 -4.30
CA ALA A 118 10.08 -2.69 -4.12
C ALA A 118 10.82 -2.43 -5.44
N VAL A 119 10.41 -3.07 -6.54
CA VAL A 119 11.10 -2.96 -7.83
C VAL A 119 10.45 -1.95 -8.78
N PHE A 120 9.15 -1.67 -8.62
CA PHE A 120 8.38 -0.83 -9.52
C PHE A 120 8.90 0.61 -9.63
N PRO A 121 9.30 1.30 -8.54
CA PRO A 121 9.89 2.63 -8.65
C PRO A 121 11.14 2.65 -9.54
N PHE A 122 12.02 1.65 -9.42
CA PHE A 122 13.19 1.53 -10.30
C PHE A 122 12.78 1.31 -11.77
N LEU A 123 11.80 0.44 -12.02
CA LEU A 123 11.31 0.14 -13.37
C LEU A 123 10.60 1.32 -14.02
N LEU A 124 9.88 2.13 -13.26
CA LEU A 124 9.21 3.34 -13.75
C LEU A 124 10.21 4.35 -14.32
N PHE A 125 11.38 4.47 -13.68
CA PHE A 125 12.48 5.32 -14.14
C PHE A 125 13.49 4.57 -15.02
N ALA A 126 13.16 3.40 -15.58
CA ALA A 126 14.10 2.65 -16.43
C ALA A 126 13.82 2.82 -17.94
N GLY A 127 13.25 3.95 -18.37
CA GLY A 127 12.94 4.19 -19.77
C GLY A 127 14.16 4.36 -20.66
N ASN A 128 13.96 4.12 -21.95
CA ASN A 128 14.96 4.36 -23.00
C ASN A 128 14.39 5.30 -24.06
N GLU A 129 15.25 5.80 -24.94
CA GLU A 129 14.87 6.71 -26.03
C GLU A 129 13.81 6.12 -26.98
N ARG A 130 13.75 4.79 -27.11
CA ARG A 130 12.76 4.09 -27.94
C ARG A 130 11.36 4.03 -27.28
N GLY A 131 11.28 4.25 -25.97
CA GLY A 131 10.04 4.10 -25.21
C GLY A 131 9.59 2.64 -25.08
N ASP A 132 10.52 1.68 -25.13
CA ASP A 132 10.18 0.26 -25.08
C ASP A 132 9.55 -0.10 -23.70
N PRO A 133 8.41 -0.83 -23.68
CA PRO A 133 7.82 -1.28 -22.44
C PRO A 133 8.71 -2.32 -21.74
N ILE A 134 8.51 -2.49 -20.43
CA ILE A 134 9.17 -3.53 -19.64
C ILE A 134 8.13 -4.56 -19.22
N SER A 135 8.33 -5.81 -19.62
CA SER A 135 7.54 -6.96 -19.20
C SER A 135 8.20 -7.63 -17.99
N ILE A 136 7.44 -7.83 -16.92
CA ILE A 136 7.91 -8.51 -15.71
C ILE A 136 6.90 -9.55 -15.24
N GLU A 137 7.37 -10.76 -14.96
CA GLU A 137 6.60 -11.80 -14.29
C GLU A 137 7.17 -12.08 -12.90
N ILE A 138 6.30 -12.09 -11.89
CA ILE A 138 6.67 -12.34 -10.50
C ILE A 138 5.90 -13.54 -9.97
N SER A 139 6.62 -14.56 -9.48
CA SER A 139 6.03 -15.79 -8.94
C SER A 139 6.24 -15.92 -7.44
N GLY A 140 5.18 -16.22 -6.70
CA GLY A 140 5.12 -16.22 -5.23
C GLY A 140 3.68 -16.34 -4.75
N GLY A 141 3.34 -15.71 -3.63
CA GLY A 141 1.96 -15.61 -3.15
C GLY A 141 1.26 -14.36 -3.72
N THR A 142 0.08 -14.52 -4.31
CA THR A 142 -0.70 -13.42 -4.91
C THR A 142 -1.79 -12.90 -3.96
N ASN A 143 -2.24 -13.74 -3.03
CA ASN A 143 -3.24 -13.47 -2.02
C ASN A 143 -2.73 -14.04 -0.69
N VAL A 144 -1.90 -13.25 0.01
CA VAL A 144 -1.28 -13.66 1.28
C VAL A 144 -1.55 -12.65 2.37
N SER A 145 -1.59 -13.11 3.62
CA SER A 145 -1.88 -12.26 4.77
C SER A 145 -0.83 -11.17 4.96
N TRP A 146 -1.26 -10.00 5.46
CA TRP A 146 -0.40 -8.83 5.73
C TRP A 146 0.30 -8.26 4.49
N SER A 147 -0.34 -8.39 3.33
CA SER A 147 0.03 -7.74 2.07
C SER A 147 -1.22 -7.47 1.25
N LEU A 148 -1.15 -6.53 0.31
CA LEU A 148 -2.19 -6.38 -0.70
C LEU A 148 -2.39 -7.66 -1.52
N SER A 149 -3.61 -7.86 -1.98
CA SER A 149 -4.03 -8.89 -2.93
C SER A 149 -3.92 -8.41 -4.37
N TYR A 150 -4.01 -9.34 -5.32
CA TYR A 150 -4.10 -8.99 -6.75
C TYR A 150 -5.31 -8.10 -7.03
N GLU A 151 -6.47 -8.42 -6.46
CA GLU A 151 -7.71 -7.67 -6.70
C GLU A 151 -7.58 -6.23 -6.21
N TYR A 152 -6.95 -6.00 -5.05
CA TYR A 152 -6.72 -4.66 -4.52
C TYR A 152 -5.74 -3.88 -5.42
N LEU A 153 -4.68 -4.54 -5.91
CA LEU A 153 -3.75 -3.92 -6.85
C LEU A 153 -4.47 -3.43 -8.12
N ASP A 154 -5.30 -4.31 -8.70
CA ASP A 154 -5.93 -4.09 -10.00
C ASP A 154 -7.07 -3.08 -9.96
N GLN A 155 -7.80 -3.01 -8.84
CA GLN A 155 -8.97 -2.14 -8.69
C GLN A 155 -8.69 -0.84 -7.94
N VAL A 156 -7.69 -0.82 -7.04
CA VAL A 156 -7.37 0.33 -6.19
C VAL A 156 -5.99 0.90 -6.53
N LEU A 157 -4.89 0.18 -6.23
CA LEU A 157 -3.55 0.78 -6.27
C LEU A 157 -3.16 1.29 -7.66
N LEU A 158 -3.12 0.41 -8.66
CA LEU A 158 -2.64 0.79 -9.99
C LEU A 158 -3.55 1.82 -10.65
N PRO A 159 -4.89 1.66 -10.69
CA PRO A 159 -5.70 2.69 -11.31
C PRO A 159 -5.68 4.02 -10.54
N ALA A 160 -5.55 4.04 -9.20
CA ALA A 160 -5.32 5.30 -8.48
C ALA A 160 -3.98 5.95 -8.87
N LEU A 161 -2.89 5.20 -8.97
CA LEU A 161 -1.60 5.75 -9.43
C LEU A 161 -1.67 6.26 -10.88
N GLU A 162 -2.40 5.56 -11.75
CA GLU A 162 -2.64 5.97 -13.14
C GLU A 162 -3.47 7.25 -13.22
N ASP A 163 -4.47 7.43 -12.35
CA ASP A 163 -5.30 8.64 -12.30
C ASP A 163 -4.58 9.82 -11.66
N PHE A 164 -3.82 9.59 -10.60
CA PHE A 164 -3.14 10.64 -9.84
C PHE A 164 -1.92 11.19 -10.57
N PHE A 165 -1.21 10.37 -11.35
CA PHE A 165 0.04 10.78 -11.98
C PHE A 165 0.05 10.62 -13.50
N THR A 166 0.66 11.58 -14.19
CA THR A 166 1.02 11.42 -15.60
C THR A 166 2.19 10.45 -15.73
N GLY A 167 2.11 9.51 -16.68
CA GLY A 167 3.23 8.65 -17.05
C GLY A 167 3.29 7.30 -16.35
N ILE A 168 2.44 7.05 -15.34
CA ILE A 168 2.21 5.69 -14.84
C ILE A 168 1.20 5.01 -15.77
N ARG A 169 1.62 3.91 -16.39
CA ARG A 169 0.76 2.99 -17.14
C ARG A 169 1.27 1.57 -16.95
N VAL A 170 0.44 0.69 -16.40
CA VAL A 170 0.82 -0.68 -16.09
C VAL A 170 -0.30 -1.62 -16.52
N GLU A 171 -0.09 -2.37 -17.59
CA GLU A 171 -0.94 -3.52 -17.90
C GLU A 171 -0.61 -4.63 -16.90
N ARG A 172 -1.62 -5.37 -16.43
CA ARG A 172 -1.49 -6.37 -15.36
C ARG A 172 -2.34 -7.59 -15.67
N THR A 173 -1.86 -8.76 -15.29
CA THR A 173 -2.60 -10.02 -15.46
C THR A 173 -2.22 -11.00 -14.38
N LEU A 174 -3.22 -11.50 -13.66
CA LEU A 174 -3.08 -12.68 -12.81
C LEU A 174 -2.98 -13.94 -13.67
N LYS A 175 -1.82 -14.60 -13.67
CA LYS A 175 -1.60 -15.85 -14.42
C LYS A 175 -1.99 -17.09 -13.60
N GLY A 176 -1.95 -16.98 -12.28
CA GLY A 176 -2.39 -18.03 -11.37
C GLY A 176 -2.36 -17.57 -9.92
N ARG A 177 -3.26 -18.09 -9.09
CA ARG A 177 -3.40 -17.72 -7.68
C ARG A 177 -2.35 -18.42 -6.81
N GLY A 178 -1.79 -17.67 -5.87
CA GLY A 178 -0.87 -18.16 -4.85
C GLY A 178 -1.32 -17.75 -3.46
N TRP A 179 -1.27 -18.68 -2.51
CA TRP A 179 -1.95 -18.54 -1.22
C TRP A 179 -1.03 -18.89 -0.06
N SER A 180 -1.16 -18.14 1.05
CA SER A 180 -0.55 -18.47 2.34
C SER A 180 -1.53 -19.14 3.32
N GLN A 181 -2.84 -19.04 3.06
CA GLN A 181 -3.89 -19.70 3.86
C GLN A 181 -4.19 -21.09 3.31
N GLY A 182 -4.09 -22.12 4.15
CA GLY A 182 -4.20 -23.52 3.74
C GLY A 182 -2.89 -24.06 3.15
N ARG A 183 -2.97 -24.89 2.10
CA ARG A 183 -1.78 -25.38 1.40
C ARG A 183 -1.08 -24.22 0.71
N LEU A 184 0.22 -24.07 0.94
CA LEU A 184 1.04 -23.10 0.21
C LEU A 184 0.98 -23.37 -1.28
N GLN A 185 0.60 -22.36 -2.04
CA GLN A 185 0.46 -22.42 -3.49
C GLN A 185 1.21 -21.24 -4.09
N ARG A 186 1.96 -21.50 -5.15
CA ARG A 186 2.66 -20.48 -5.91
C ARG A 186 1.75 -20.02 -7.04
N GLY A 187 1.48 -18.72 -7.06
CA GLY A 187 0.87 -18.02 -8.17
C GLY A 187 1.88 -17.16 -8.91
N THR A 188 1.41 -16.52 -9.97
CA THR A 188 2.21 -15.64 -10.82
C THR A 188 1.37 -14.46 -11.26
N ILE A 189 1.96 -13.27 -11.24
CA ILE A 189 1.38 -12.04 -11.81
C ILE A 189 2.34 -11.52 -12.87
N ALA A 190 1.80 -11.15 -14.02
CA ALA A 190 2.52 -10.50 -15.10
C ALA A 190 2.16 -9.01 -15.15
N PHE A 191 3.16 -8.16 -15.36
CA PHE A 191 3.00 -6.74 -15.60
C PHE A 191 3.72 -6.32 -16.87
N LYS A 192 3.15 -5.34 -17.56
CA LYS A 192 3.82 -4.63 -18.65
C LYS A 192 3.76 -3.13 -18.32
N ILE A 193 4.92 -2.60 -17.97
CA ILE A 193 5.11 -1.23 -17.49
C ILE A 193 5.54 -0.39 -18.67
N GLN A 194 4.93 0.78 -18.83
CA GLN A 194 5.48 1.86 -19.65
C GLN A 194 6.36 2.76 -18.77
N PRO A 195 7.70 2.72 -18.90
CA PRO A 195 8.56 3.60 -18.13
C PRO A 195 8.52 5.04 -18.66
N LEU A 196 8.88 5.99 -17.80
CA LEU A 196 9.14 7.38 -18.17
C LEU A 196 10.38 7.45 -19.07
N ARG A 197 10.27 8.16 -20.20
CA ARG A 197 11.39 8.34 -21.13
C ARG A 197 12.48 9.23 -20.52
N PRO A 198 13.72 9.16 -21.02
CA PRO A 198 14.76 10.09 -20.61
C PRO A 198 14.33 11.57 -20.72
N GLY A 199 14.51 12.31 -19.63
CA GLY A 199 14.07 13.70 -19.46
C GLY A 199 12.60 13.89 -19.08
N GLU A 200 11.76 12.84 -19.07
CA GLU A 200 10.40 12.92 -18.51
C GLU A 200 10.44 12.84 -16.98
N THR A 201 9.46 13.49 -16.36
CA THR A 201 9.23 13.49 -14.92
C THR A 201 7.85 12.92 -14.63
N LEU A 202 7.71 12.27 -13.48
CA LEU A 202 6.41 11.93 -12.92
C LEU A 202 5.73 13.24 -12.47
N LYS A 203 4.50 13.52 -12.88
CA LYS A 203 3.77 14.74 -12.48
C LYS A 203 2.37 14.37 -11.97
N PRO A 204 1.76 15.15 -11.08
CA PRO A 204 0.32 15.05 -10.85
C PRO A 204 -0.43 15.25 -12.17
N ARG A 205 -1.48 14.45 -12.40
CA ARG A 205 -2.32 14.60 -13.59
C ARG A 205 -3.12 15.90 -13.56
N ASP A 206 -3.55 16.30 -12.37
CA ASP A 206 -4.25 17.54 -12.11
C ASP A 206 -3.65 18.21 -10.85
N PRO A 207 -2.62 19.07 -11.00
CA PRO A 207 -1.89 19.67 -9.88
C PRO A 207 -2.74 20.64 -9.06
N ASP A 208 -3.75 21.24 -9.68
CA ASP A 208 -4.61 22.27 -9.09
C ASP A 208 -5.96 21.67 -8.66
N ARG A 209 -6.08 20.34 -8.66
CA ARG A 209 -7.31 19.63 -8.33
C ARG A 209 -7.79 19.96 -6.93
N VAL A 210 -9.03 20.40 -6.84
CA VAL A 210 -9.76 20.56 -5.58
C VAL A 210 -10.84 19.49 -5.54
N PHE A 211 -10.84 18.66 -4.50
CA PHE A 211 -11.90 17.68 -4.28
C PHE A 211 -13.11 18.38 -3.65
N THR A 212 -14.27 18.12 -4.23
CA THR A 212 -15.59 18.63 -3.80
C THR A 212 -16.37 17.51 -3.12
N GLN A 213 -17.52 17.83 -2.52
CA GLN A 213 -18.36 16.82 -1.87
C GLN A 213 -18.78 15.71 -2.85
N ASP A 214 -19.07 16.06 -4.10
CA ASP A 214 -19.48 15.12 -5.15
C ASP A 214 -18.38 14.07 -5.45
N ASP A 215 -17.10 14.39 -5.25
CA ASP A 215 -16.00 13.42 -5.41
C ASP A 215 -16.06 12.30 -4.36
N PHE A 216 -16.73 12.52 -3.23
CA PHE A 216 -16.88 11.56 -2.14
C PHE A 216 -18.20 10.78 -2.19
N ASP A 217 -19.09 11.13 -3.11
CA ASP A 217 -20.37 10.43 -3.28
C ASP A 217 -20.14 9.09 -3.98
N VAL A 218 -20.38 8.01 -3.23
CA VAL A 218 -20.20 6.64 -3.73
C VAL A 218 -21.33 6.31 -4.71
N SER A 219 -20.98 5.97 -5.95
CA SER A 219 -21.91 5.55 -6.99
C SER A 219 -22.02 4.02 -7.09
N ASP A 220 -20.93 3.31 -6.83
CA ASP A 220 -20.86 1.86 -6.98
C ASP A 220 -20.02 1.20 -5.87
N ILE A 221 -20.32 -0.06 -5.58
CA ILE A 221 -19.44 -0.95 -4.81
C ILE A 221 -19.13 -2.18 -5.63
N ASP A 222 -17.86 -2.35 -5.99
CA ASP A 222 -17.39 -3.56 -6.64
C ASP A 222 -17.04 -4.64 -5.60
N VAL A 223 -17.53 -5.85 -5.84
CA VAL A 223 -17.29 -7.03 -5.03
C VAL A 223 -16.36 -7.99 -5.76
N SER A 224 -15.29 -8.39 -5.10
CA SER A 224 -14.41 -9.48 -5.53
C SER A 224 -14.41 -10.59 -4.50
N MET A 225 -15.11 -11.68 -4.79
CA MET A 225 -15.30 -12.82 -3.92
C MET A 225 -14.56 -14.04 -4.46
N VAL A 226 -13.71 -14.64 -3.62
CA VAL A 226 -13.02 -15.90 -3.88
C VAL A 226 -13.25 -16.82 -2.68
N ALA A 227 -14.23 -17.71 -2.81
CA ALA A 227 -14.76 -18.52 -1.71
C ALA A 227 -15.10 -19.95 -2.18
N PRO A 228 -15.37 -20.91 -1.28
CA PRO A 228 -15.87 -22.22 -1.66
C PRO A 228 -17.22 -22.10 -2.40
N SER A 229 -17.44 -22.90 -3.44
CA SER A 229 -18.62 -22.76 -4.32
C SER A 229 -19.95 -22.89 -3.57
N ASP A 230 -20.01 -23.72 -2.53
CA ASP A 230 -21.20 -23.92 -1.69
C ASP A 230 -21.53 -22.70 -0.80
N MET A 231 -20.62 -21.73 -0.70
CA MET A 231 -20.83 -20.49 0.04
C MET A 231 -21.21 -19.30 -0.84
N HIS A 232 -21.13 -19.42 -2.17
CA HIS A 232 -21.24 -18.26 -3.08
C HIS A 232 -22.59 -17.53 -2.95
N GLU A 233 -23.69 -18.27 -3.01
CA GLU A 233 -25.05 -17.69 -2.91
C GLU A 233 -25.25 -17.00 -1.56
N ALA A 234 -25.04 -17.72 -0.46
CA ALA A 234 -25.22 -17.19 0.90
C ALA A 234 -24.28 -16.03 1.25
N LEU A 235 -23.05 -16.01 0.71
CA LEU A 235 -22.12 -14.91 0.92
C LEU A 235 -22.48 -13.70 0.05
N ALA A 236 -22.89 -13.91 -1.20
CA ALA A 236 -23.35 -12.83 -2.07
C ALA A 236 -24.60 -12.15 -1.51
N ASP A 237 -25.59 -12.91 -1.05
CA ASP A 237 -26.81 -12.38 -0.44
C ASP A 237 -26.51 -11.56 0.81
N ALA A 238 -25.64 -12.08 1.70
CA ALA A 238 -25.22 -11.37 2.90
C ALA A 238 -24.51 -10.05 2.56
N LEU A 239 -23.61 -10.07 1.56
CA LEU A 239 -22.90 -8.88 1.11
C LEU A 239 -23.84 -7.83 0.54
N VAL A 240 -24.77 -8.23 -0.34
CA VAL A 240 -25.76 -7.31 -0.91
C VAL A 240 -26.63 -6.70 0.19
N GLN A 241 -27.08 -7.50 1.15
CA GLN A 241 -27.89 -7.01 2.26
C GLN A 241 -27.12 -6.01 3.14
N ASP A 242 -25.96 -6.40 3.67
CA ASP A 242 -25.18 -5.53 4.57
C ASP A 242 -24.71 -4.26 3.84
N LEU A 243 -24.39 -4.33 2.54
CA LEU A 243 -24.02 -3.16 1.73
C LEU A 243 -25.21 -2.24 1.46
N SER A 244 -26.39 -2.79 1.16
CA SER A 244 -27.59 -1.97 0.92
C SER A 244 -28.02 -1.21 2.18
N ASP A 245 -27.81 -1.82 3.36
CA ASP A 245 -28.09 -1.18 4.65
C ASP A 245 -27.12 -0.02 4.95
N LEU A 246 -25.83 -0.18 4.58
CA LEU A 246 -24.78 0.82 4.86
C LEU A 246 -24.68 1.90 3.77
N PHE A 247 -24.98 1.55 2.52
CA PHE A 247 -24.87 2.40 1.34
C PHE A 247 -26.20 2.38 0.56
N PRO A 248 -27.26 3.00 1.11
CA PRO A 248 -28.59 2.94 0.51
C PRO A 248 -28.60 3.59 -0.87
N GLY A 249 -29.06 2.85 -1.88
CA GLY A 249 -29.18 3.32 -3.26
C GLY A 249 -27.89 3.23 -4.09
N VAL A 250 -26.82 2.64 -3.56
CA VAL A 250 -25.56 2.41 -4.27
C VAL A 250 -25.59 1.05 -4.98
N ASP A 251 -25.14 1.00 -6.24
CA ASP A 251 -25.13 -0.23 -7.02
C ASP A 251 -24.02 -1.19 -6.57
N VAL A 252 -24.36 -2.46 -6.36
CA VAL A 252 -23.41 -3.52 -5.97
C VAL A 252 -23.08 -4.40 -7.17
N ASN A 253 -21.80 -4.43 -7.56
CA ASN A 253 -21.32 -5.06 -8.78
C ASN A 253 -20.32 -6.19 -8.49
N PHE A 254 -20.66 -7.44 -8.80
CA PHE A 254 -19.74 -8.57 -8.63
C PHE A 254 -18.75 -8.66 -9.79
N LYS A 255 -17.52 -8.14 -9.60
CA LYS A 255 -16.44 -8.18 -10.59
C LYS A 255 -15.71 -9.52 -10.63
N VAL A 256 -15.55 -10.14 -9.47
CA VAL A 256 -14.93 -11.47 -9.34
C VAL A 256 -15.84 -12.33 -8.48
N SER A 257 -16.18 -13.51 -8.99
CA SER A 257 -16.84 -14.56 -8.23
C SER A 257 -16.20 -15.89 -8.63
N GLU A 258 -15.24 -16.33 -7.83
CA GLU A 258 -14.40 -17.50 -8.14
C GLU A 258 -14.38 -18.52 -7.00
N GLU A 259 -14.17 -19.78 -7.36
CA GLU A 259 -13.89 -20.83 -6.38
C GLU A 259 -12.49 -20.68 -5.80
N SER A 260 -12.37 -20.75 -4.46
CA SER A 260 -11.08 -20.56 -3.77
C SER A 260 -10.12 -21.75 -3.88
N GLY A 261 -10.59 -22.89 -4.38
CA GLY A 261 -9.84 -24.15 -4.46
C GLY A 261 -9.50 -24.77 -3.10
N ALA A 262 -10.20 -24.36 -2.04
CA ALA A 262 -10.09 -24.93 -0.70
C ALA A 262 -11.38 -24.70 0.10
N ASP A 263 -11.98 -25.76 0.65
CA ASP A 263 -13.28 -25.79 1.34
C ASP A 263 -13.44 -24.84 2.53
N SER A 264 -12.36 -24.21 2.96
CA SER A 264 -12.37 -23.27 4.09
C SER A 264 -11.93 -21.87 3.71
N ARG A 265 -11.33 -21.64 2.54
CA ARG A 265 -10.66 -20.36 2.25
C ARG A 265 -11.66 -19.35 1.71
N ILE A 266 -11.77 -18.21 2.37
CA ILE A 266 -12.63 -17.10 1.98
C ILE A 266 -11.77 -15.86 1.82
N TYR A 267 -11.88 -15.22 0.67
CA TYR A 267 -11.36 -13.90 0.40
C TYR A 267 -12.46 -13.03 -0.18
N VAL A 268 -12.65 -11.84 0.38
CA VAL A 268 -13.55 -10.81 -0.14
C VAL A 268 -12.81 -9.49 -0.16
N LEU A 269 -12.87 -8.78 -1.28
CA LEU A 269 -12.55 -7.36 -1.37
C LEU A 269 -13.80 -6.61 -1.79
N LEU A 270 -14.06 -5.52 -1.10
CA LEU A 270 -15.03 -4.51 -1.50
C LEU A 270 -14.30 -3.23 -1.90
N VAL A 271 -14.73 -2.62 -3.00
CA VAL A 271 -14.21 -1.34 -3.47
C VAL A 271 -15.38 -0.38 -3.69
N ALA A 272 -15.53 0.60 -2.81
CA ALA A 272 -16.43 1.72 -3.05
C ALA A 272 -15.79 2.65 -4.10
N ARG A 273 -16.58 3.10 -5.08
CA ARG A 273 -16.17 4.01 -6.14
C ARG A 273 -17.09 5.22 -6.17
N SER A 274 -16.50 6.39 -6.33
CA SER A 274 -17.18 7.56 -6.88
C SER A 274 -16.79 7.74 -8.35
N GLU A 275 -17.17 8.86 -8.95
CA GLU A 275 -16.71 9.23 -10.30
C GLU A 275 -15.18 9.30 -10.39
N THR A 276 -14.49 9.60 -9.27
CA THR A 276 -13.08 9.95 -9.30
C THR A 276 -12.21 9.30 -8.23
N LEU A 277 -12.82 8.78 -7.16
CA LEU A 277 -12.15 8.18 -6.00
C LEU A 277 -12.55 6.73 -5.81
N ARG A 278 -11.73 6.03 -5.02
CA ARG A 278 -11.90 4.60 -4.74
C ARG A 278 -11.32 4.24 -3.38
N TRP A 279 -12.03 3.40 -2.64
CA TRP A 279 -11.62 2.95 -1.30
C TRP A 279 -11.79 1.44 -1.18
N GLY A 280 -10.72 0.75 -0.80
CA GLY A 280 -10.72 -0.71 -0.68
C GLY A 280 -10.69 -1.21 0.76
N ARG A 281 -11.49 -2.26 1.03
CA ARG A 281 -11.35 -3.09 2.24
C ARG A 281 -11.51 -4.57 1.91
N ASP A 282 -10.58 -5.37 2.42
CA ASP A 282 -10.55 -6.80 2.19
C ASP A 282 -10.51 -7.62 3.48
N ILE A 283 -10.87 -8.89 3.34
CA ILE A 283 -10.73 -9.90 4.38
C ILE A 283 -10.28 -11.21 3.76
N LEU A 284 -9.21 -11.78 4.32
CA LEU A 284 -8.73 -13.12 4.02
C LEU A 284 -8.85 -13.98 5.28
N THR A 285 -9.74 -14.97 5.26
CA THR A 285 -10.03 -15.81 6.43
C THR A 285 -10.25 -17.28 6.06
N ALA A 286 -10.41 -18.12 7.09
CA ALA A 286 -10.73 -19.52 6.96
C ALA A 286 -11.99 -19.91 7.75
N VAL A 287 -12.83 -20.79 7.21
CA VAL A 287 -13.97 -21.38 7.92
C VAL A 287 -13.48 -22.12 9.17
N PRO A 288 -14.00 -21.82 10.37
CA PRO A 288 -13.64 -22.54 11.58
C PRO A 288 -13.99 -24.03 11.45
N LYS A 289 -13.03 -24.93 11.71
CA LYS A 289 -13.32 -26.37 11.77
C LYS A 289 -14.29 -26.64 12.93
N LYS A 290 -15.43 -27.29 12.66
CA LYS A 290 -16.35 -27.80 13.71
C LYS A 290 -15.57 -28.76 14.62
N GLY A 291 -15.35 -28.35 15.88
CA GLY A 291 -14.85 -29.20 16.96
C GLY A 291 -13.32 -29.22 17.16
N LYS A 292 -12.81 -28.25 17.91
CA LYS A 292 -11.88 -28.46 19.05
C LYS A 292 -11.72 -27.15 19.81
N SER A 293 -12.34 -27.08 20.99
CA SER A 293 -11.86 -26.19 22.05
C SER A 293 -10.42 -26.60 22.38
N GLY A 294 -9.45 -25.76 22.01
CA GLY A 294 -8.03 -26.07 22.17
C GLY A 294 -7.14 -24.91 21.71
N SER A 295 -6.82 -24.06 22.66
CA SER A 295 -5.79 -23.00 22.71
C SER A 295 -4.69 -22.96 21.61
N GLY A 296 -4.47 -21.75 21.08
CA GLY A 296 -3.15 -21.21 20.70
C GLY A 296 -2.90 -21.12 19.19
N GLY A 297 -2.66 -19.95 18.58
CA GLY A 297 -2.52 -18.59 19.09
C GLY A 297 -2.42 -17.62 17.90
N GLY A 298 -3.12 -16.49 18.00
CA GLY A 298 -2.96 -15.35 17.12
C GLY A 298 -2.48 -14.15 17.95
N GLY A 299 -1.31 -13.59 17.61
CA GLY A 299 -1.00 -12.19 17.90
C GLY A 299 -1.57 -11.37 16.74
N GLY A 300 -2.35 -10.32 16.94
CA GLY A 300 -2.18 -9.22 17.90
C GLY A 300 -1.52 -8.05 17.14
N GLY A 301 -2.09 -6.85 17.01
CA GLY A 301 -3.15 -6.28 17.82
C GLY A 301 -3.97 -5.18 17.14
N SER A 302 -5.19 -5.05 17.65
CA SER A 302 -5.89 -3.78 17.81
C SER A 302 -6.25 -3.68 19.29
N LYS A 303 -5.90 -2.55 19.91
CA LYS A 303 -6.28 -2.24 21.30
C LYS A 303 -7.78 -1.95 21.33
N GLY A 304 -8.53 -2.77 22.08
CA GLY A 304 -9.95 -2.58 22.33
C GLY A 304 -10.30 -2.79 23.80
N VAL A 305 -10.72 -1.69 24.42
CA VAL A 305 -11.62 -1.45 25.56
C VAL A 305 -12.12 -2.67 26.37
N LYS A 306 -11.99 -2.57 27.70
CA LYS A 306 -12.67 -3.43 28.70
C LYS A 306 -14.15 -3.03 28.84
N GLY A 307 -15.06 -4.00 28.68
CA GLY A 307 -16.45 -3.98 29.15
C GLY A 307 -16.99 -5.40 29.04
N GLY A 308 -17.36 -6.08 30.12
CA GLY A 308 -18.68 -5.98 30.75
C GLY A 308 -19.44 -7.29 30.47
N LYS A 309 -19.58 -8.16 31.48
CA LYS A 309 -20.35 -9.42 31.38
C LYS A 309 -21.82 -9.11 31.09
N ALA A 310 -22.37 -9.66 30.02
CA ALA A 310 -23.81 -9.81 29.83
C ALA A 310 -24.15 -11.18 29.24
N SER A 311 -25.34 -11.64 29.60
CA SER A 311 -25.89 -12.99 29.60
C SER A 311 -26.44 -13.48 28.26
N SER A 312 -26.30 -14.79 28.04
CA SER A 312 -27.12 -15.74 27.27
C SER A 312 -28.26 -15.22 26.37
N GLY A 313 -28.11 -15.46 25.06
CA GLY A 313 -29.19 -15.40 24.06
C GLY A 313 -28.72 -15.41 22.59
N GLY A 314 -27.54 -15.95 22.28
CA GLY A 314 -26.89 -15.73 20.99
C GLY A 314 -27.40 -16.61 19.85
N VAL A 315 -28.05 -16.01 18.86
CA VAL A 315 -28.21 -16.57 17.51
C VAL A 315 -26.83 -16.94 16.98
N SER A 316 -26.64 -18.18 16.51
CA SER A 316 -25.38 -18.58 15.86
C SER A 316 -25.25 -17.84 14.53
N VAL A 317 -24.41 -16.81 14.49
CA VAL A 317 -24.14 -16.05 13.26
C VAL A 317 -23.37 -16.95 12.27
N SER A 318 -23.83 -17.03 11.03
CA SER A 318 -23.14 -17.79 9.97
C SER A 318 -21.74 -17.22 9.70
N VAL A 319 -20.82 -18.03 9.19
CA VAL A 319 -19.49 -17.55 8.75
C VAL A 319 -19.64 -16.53 7.62
N THR A 320 -20.58 -16.73 6.69
CA THR A 320 -20.89 -15.79 5.60
C THR A 320 -21.27 -14.43 6.14
N ASP A 321 -22.24 -14.40 7.05
CA ASP A 321 -22.70 -13.20 7.75
C ASP A 321 -21.57 -12.49 8.48
N SER A 322 -20.72 -13.24 9.20
CA SER A 322 -19.62 -12.64 9.96
C SER A 322 -18.57 -12.03 9.04
N VAL A 323 -18.28 -12.65 7.89
CA VAL A 323 -17.36 -12.12 6.88
C VAL A 323 -17.94 -10.86 6.27
N SER A 324 -19.19 -10.94 5.79
CA SER A 324 -19.92 -9.83 5.18
C SER A 324 -19.99 -8.62 6.11
N ARG A 325 -20.56 -8.78 7.31
CA ARG A 325 -20.68 -7.68 8.28
C ARG A 325 -19.35 -7.02 8.59
N LYS A 326 -18.27 -7.79 8.70
CA LYS A 326 -16.94 -7.24 9.00
C LYS A 326 -16.43 -6.38 7.85
N VAL A 327 -16.38 -6.92 6.64
CA VAL A 327 -15.77 -6.22 5.49
C VAL A 327 -16.65 -5.05 5.02
N SER A 328 -17.98 -5.18 5.03
CA SER A 328 -18.90 -4.11 4.70
C SER A 328 -18.82 -2.95 5.70
N LYS A 329 -18.74 -3.27 7.00
CA LYS A 329 -18.54 -2.26 8.05
C LYS A 329 -17.20 -1.55 7.91
N ASP A 330 -16.12 -2.30 7.68
CA ASP A 330 -14.79 -1.70 7.50
C ASP A 330 -14.77 -0.74 6.31
N LEU A 331 -15.42 -1.11 5.20
CA LEU A 331 -15.53 -0.25 4.02
C LEU A 331 -16.32 1.02 4.34
N TYR A 332 -17.45 0.89 5.05
CA TYR A 332 -18.25 2.03 5.44
C TYR A 332 -17.50 3.00 6.36
N GLU A 333 -16.80 2.48 7.37
CA GLU A 333 -15.94 3.29 8.24
C GLU A 333 -14.84 3.98 7.41
N GLU A 334 -14.30 3.29 6.40
CA GLU A 334 -13.27 3.85 5.54
C GLU A 334 -13.74 5.02 4.68
N VAL A 335 -14.87 4.86 3.99
CA VAL A 335 -15.47 5.93 3.18
C VAL A 335 -15.86 7.10 4.09
N SER A 336 -16.40 6.80 5.27
CA SER A 336 -16.84 7.82 6.25
C SER A 336 -15.69 8.69 6.79
N ASN A 337 -14.43 8.25 6.65
CA ASN A 337 -13.28 9.08 7.02
C ASN A 337 -13.11 10.31 6.11
N GLY A 338 -13.70 10.30 4.90
CA GLY A 338 -13.65 11.42 3.96
C GLY A 338 -12.25 11.69 3.38
N GLY A 339 -11.43 10.64 3.25
CA GLY A 339 -10.10 10.71 2.65
C GLY A 339 -10.14 10.58 1.12
N VAL A 340 -9.21 11.22 0.42
CA VAL A 340 -8.98 11.04 -1.03
C VAL A 340 -8.48 9.63 -1.35
N VAL A 341 -7.84 8.99 -0.37
CA VAL A 341 -7.30 7.64 -0.45
C VAL A 341 -7.65 6.85 0.80
N ASP A 342 -7.76 5.54 0.64
CA ASP A 342 -7.85 4.63 1.78
C ASP A 342 -6.51 4.48 2.53
N GLU A 343 -6.54 3.91 3.73
CA GLU A 343 -5.40 3.76 4.65
C GLU A 343 -4.22 3.07 3.97
N PHE A 344 -4.50 2.02 3.19
CA PHE A 344 -3.48 1.21 2.55
C PHE A 344 -2.91 1.90 1.31
N LEU A 345 -3.74 2.58 0.52
CA LEU A 345 -3.30 3.36 -0.62
C LEU A 345 -2.43 4.55 -0.18
N GLN A 346 -2.75 5.17 0.96
CA GLN A 346 -2.00 6.32 1.47
C GLN A 346 -0.52 6.01 1.69
N ASP A 347 -0.18 4.86 2.28
CA ASP A 347 1.23 4.52 2.49
C ASP A 347 1.95 4.18 1.16
N GLN A 348 1.20 3.65 0.18
CA GLN A 348 1.74 3.16 -1.10
C GLN A 348 2.00 4.29 -2.08
N VAL A 349 1.25 5.40 -2.00
CA VAL A 349 1.41 6.56 -2.88
C VAL A 349 2.59 7.45 -2.47
N VAL A 350 3.02 7.42 -1.21
CA VAL A 350 4.05 8.32 -0.64
C VAL A 350 5.36 8.35 -1.44
N ILE A 351 5.84 7.19 -1.91
CA ILE A 351 7.08 7.14 -2.70
C ILE A 351 6.93 7.86 -4.04
N PHE A 352 5.75 7.78 -4.67
CA PHE A 352 5.47 8.46 -5.94
C PHE A 352 5.28 9.96 -5.73
N GLN A 353 4.65 10.38 -4.63
CA GLN A 353 4.59 11.79 -4.25
C GLN A 353 6.00 12.38 -4.09
N ALA A 354 6.89 11.66 -3.40
CA ALA A 354 8.25 12.11 -3.15
C ALA A 354 9.09 12.20 -4.43
N LEU A 355 8.89 11.27 -5.38
CA LEU A 355 9.61 11.24 -6.66
C LEU A 355 9.04 12.20 -7.71
N ALA A 356 7.76 12.58 -7.60
CA ALA A 356 7.09 13.45 -8.55
C ALA A 356 7.64 14.87 -8.62
N GLU A 357 7.38 15.54 -9.73
CA GLU A 357 7.49 16.98 -9.88
C GLU A 357 6.23 17.66 -9.34
N GLY A 358 6.39 18.81 -8.70
CA GLY A 358 5.27 19.63 -8.26
C GLY A 358 4.73 19.22 -6.89
N GLN A 359 3.48 19.60 -6.64
CA GLN A 359 2.79 19.35 -5.38
C GLN A 359 1.71 18.29 -5.56
N THR A 360 1.52 17.45 -4.54
CA THR A 360 0.46 16.44 -4.48
C THR A 360 -0.18 16.44 -3.09
N SER A 361 -1.46 16.08 -3.01
CA SER A 361 -2.16 15.88 -1.74
C SER A 361 -3.13 14.71 -1.81
N PHE A 362 -2.92 13.72 -0.95
CA PHE A 362 -3.74 12.50 -0.83
C PHE A 362 -4.02 12.21 0.64
N PRO A 363 -4.84 13.04 1.31
CA PRO A 363 -5.21 12.82 2.70
C PRO A 363 -6.06 11.55 2.84
N HIS A 364 -5.95 10.89 3.98
CA HIS A 364 -6.75 9.69 4.33
C HIS A 364 -7.97 10.05 5.18
N SER A 365 -8.11 11.30 5.59
CA SER A 365 -9.28 11.79 6.30
C SER A 365 -9.58 13.23 5.91
N ALA A 366 -10.83 13.66 6.06
CA ALA A 366 -11.22 15.07 5.94
C ALA A 366 -10.34 15.94 6.87
N ALA A 367 -10.08 17.21 6.51
CA ALA A 367 -9.36 18.07 7.44
C ALA A 367 -10.18 18.27 8.71
N GLN A 368 -9.55 18.11 9.87
CA GLN A 368 -10.19 18.43 11.14
C GLN A 368 -10.52 19.93 11.23
N ASP A 369 -9.80 20.75 10.46
CA ASP A 369 -10.06 22.18 10.28
C ASP A 369 -11.28 22.44 9.38
N ASP A 370 -11.59 21.61 8.37
CA ASP A 370 -12.81 21.76 7.54
C ASP A 370 -14.08 21.55 8.39
N ILE A 371 -14.03 20.67 9.40
CA ILE A 371 -15.15 20.41 10.31
C ILE A 371 -15.39 21.60 11.25
N LEU A 372 -14.33 22.33 11.63
CA LEU A 372 -14.43 23.55 12.41
C LEU A 372 -14.79 24.76 11.54
N GLU A 373 -14.33 24.81 10.30
CA GLU A 373 -14.66 25.87 9.35
C GLU A 373 -16.14 25.82 8.99
N VAL A 374 -16.72 24.64 8.70
CA VAL A 374 -18.17 24.49 8.49
C VAL A 374 -19.00 24.89 9.72
N LYS A 375 -18.52 24.60 10.95
CA LYS A 375 -19.19 25.04 12.19
C LYS A 375 -19.00 26.53 12.49
N SER A 376 -17.88 27.13 12.07
CA SER A 376 -17.55 28.54 12.31
C SER A 376 -18.12 29.46 11.24
N VAL A 377 -18.28 29.01 10.00
CA VAL A 377 -18.92 29.76 8.91
C VAL A 377 -20.41 29.97 9.22
N VAL A 378 -21.07 29.00 9.87
CA VAL A 378 -22.44 29.16 10.37
C VAL A 378 -22.53 30.13 11.56
N ALA A 379 -21.42 30.40 12.26
CA ALA A 379 -21.39 31.22 13.48
C ALA A 379 -20.69 32.58 13.34
N GLY A 380 -19.94 32.83 12.26
CA GLY A 380 -18.97 33.93 12.16
C GLY A 380 -19.05 34.78 10.89
N LEU A 381 -20.03 34.54 10.02
CA LEU A 381 -20.20 35.29 8.75
C LEU A 381 -20.61 36.76 8.91
N GLU A 382 -20.85 37.25 10.13
CA GLU A 382 -21.23 38.66 10.36
C GLU A 382 -20.06 39.57 10.82
N ASP A 383 -18.94 39.02 11.35
CA ASP A 383 -17.96 39.86 12.08
C ASP A 383 -16.49 39.79 11.61
N ALA A 384 -16.10 38.89 10.70
CA ALA A 384 -14.68 38.57 10.49
C ALA A 384 -14.06 39.01 9.15
N VAL A 385 -14.70 39.89 8.36
CA VAL A 385 -14.16 40.29 7.04
C VAL A 385 -13.13 41.44 7.11
N GLU A 386 -12.91 42.08 8.27
CA GLU A 386 -12.08 43.30 8.29
C GLU A 386 -10.64 43.15 8.82
N LYS A 387 -10.20 41.98 9.27
CA LYS A 387 -8.83 41.81 9.78
C LYS A 387 -8.30 40.43 9.47
N LEU A 388 -7.42 40.32 8.47
CA LEU A 388 -6.13 39.62 8.55
C LEU A 388 -5.46 39.59 7.15
N LYS A 389 -4.53 40.51 6.94
CA LYS A 389 -3.39 40.29 6.05
C LYS A 389 -2.29 39.64 6.90
N ILE A 390 -1.99 38.37 6.67
CA ILE A 390 -0.75 37.73 7.12
C ILE A 390 -0.17 36.93 5.94
N GLU A 391 0.97 37.41 5.45
CA GLU A 391 1.89 36.66 4.59
C GLU A 391 2.73 35.71 5.47
N GLU A 392 2.27 34.49 5.73
CA GLU A 392 3.15 33.40 6.17
C GLU A 392 2.74 32.12 5.43
N GLY A 393 3.61 31.65 4.52
CA GLY A 393 3.41 30.38 3.83
C GLY A 393 3.43 29.17 4.80
N PRO A 394 2.91 28.01 4.37
CA PRO A 394 2.81 26.84 5.24
C PRO A 394 4.18 26.35 5.73
N ARG A 395 4.28 26.08 7.03
CA ARG A 395 5.53 25.61 7.68
C ARG A 395 5.83 24.16 7.27
N LYS A 396 7.09 23.90 6.87
CA LYS A 396 7.58 22.55 6.56
C LYS A 396 7.53 21.64 7.81
N ASP A 397 7.06 20.41 7.63
CA ASP A 397 7.01 19.38 8.67
C ASP A 397 8.42 18.96 9.11
N LYS A 398 8.56 18.63 10.40
CA LYS A 398 9.82 18.12 10.97
C LYS A 398 9.93 16.62 10.74
N ALA A 399 10.92 16.19 9.96
CA ALA A 399 11.09 14.79 9.54
C ALA A 399 12.19 14.04 10.31
N HIS A 400 12.47 14.41 11.57
CA HIS A 400 13.47 13.72 12.40
C HIS A 400 13.03 12.34 12.91
N GLU A 401 11.74 12.04 12.82
CA GLU A 401 11.10 10.77 13.17
C GLU A 401 9.87 10.57 12.26
N PRO A 402 9.23 9.39 12.21
CA PRO A 402 7.97 9.16 11.50
C PRO A 402 6.92 10.23 11.83
N PHE A 403 6.32 10.82 10.81
CA PHE A 403 5.49 12.02 10.97
C PHE A 403 4.26 12.05 10.04
N GLY A 404 3.32 12.92 10.40
CA GLY A 404 2.09 13.18 9.67
C GLY A 404 0.91 12.33 10.10
N GLU A 405 -0.22 12.46 9.40
CA GLU A 405 -1.44 11.70 9.65
C GLU A 405 -1.42 10.31 8.99
N GLY A 406 -2.40 9.47 9.37
CA GLY A 406 -2.58 8.13 8.82
C GLY A 406 -1.89 7.05 9.64
N SER A 407 -1.73 5.88 9.03
CA SER A 407 -1.18 4.71 9.71
C SER A 407 0.31 4.88 10.04
N THR A 408 0.81 4.01 10.92
CA THR A 408 2.26 3.93 11.19
C THR A 408 3.04 3.59 9.91
N HIS A 409 2.45 2.88 8.95
CA HIS A 409 3.06 2.59 7.65
C HIS A 409 3.24 3.90 6.86
N THR A 410 2.20 4.73 6.75
CA THR A 410 2.27 6.02 6.05
C THR A 410 3.34 6.94 6.65
N THR A 411 3.34 7.11 7.97
CA THR A 411 4.32 7.99 8.66
C THR A 411 5.75 7.47 8.51
N THR A 412 5.95 6.15 8.50
CA THR A 412 7.25 5.51 8.22
C THR A 412 7.68 5.77 6.78
N ALA A 413 6.80 5.62 5.81
CA ALA A 413 7.09 5.88 4.40
C ALA A 413 7.53 7.34 4.15
N ARG A 414 6.85 8.31 4.77
CA ARG A 414 7.22 9.74 4.66
C ARG A 414 8.60 10.03 5.26
N TRP A 415 8.92 9.38 6.38
CA TRP A 415 10.23 9.50 6.99
C TRP A 415 11.33 8.90 6.10
N VAL A 416 11.18 7.65 5.65
CA VAL A 416 12.20 6.98 4.80
C VAL A 416 12.43 7.74 3.49
N THR A 417 11.36 8.24 2.85
CA THR A 417 11.50 9.07 1.64
C THR A 417 12.26 10.36 1.95
N THR A 418 12.03 11.01 3.09
CA THR A 418 12.73 12.23 3.47
C THR A 418 14.21 12.00 3.80
N GLU A 419 14.55 10.88 4.43
CA GLU A 419 15.95 10.51 4.70
C GLU A 419 16.75 10.29 3.41
N LEU A 420 16.15 9.67 2.39
CA LEU A 420 16.83 9.39 1.13
C LEU A 420 16.76 10.54 0.11
N LEU A 421 15.74 11.40 0.22
CA LEU A 421 15.48 12.50 -0.70
C LEU A 421 15.41 13.82 0.08
N PRO A 422 16.53 14.42 0.50
CA PRO A 422 16.53 15.60 1.38
C PRO A 422 15.86 16.84 0.78
N GLN A 423 15.65 16.85 -0.54
CA GLN A 423 14.95 17.91 -1.27
C GLN A 423 13.42 17.81 -1.15
N VAL A 424 12.88 16.65 -0.75
CA VAL A 424 11.43 16.50 -0.55
C VAL A 424 10.98 17.39 0.61
N ALA A 425 9.80 17.97 0.47
CA ALA A 425 9.21 18.77 1.53
C ALA A 425 7.75 18.37 1.75
N TRP A 426 7.43 18.16 3.02
CA TRP A 426 6.08 17.82 3.47
C TRP A 426 5.52 18.98 4.27
N TYR A 427 4.21 19.20 4.15
CA TYR A 427 3.48 20.25 4.85
C TYR A 427 2.14 19.70 5.35
N ASN A 428 1.57 20.41 6.34
CA ASN A 428 0.27 20.11 6.90
C ASN A 428 0.16 18.65 7.36
N LYS A 429 1.07 18.23 8.27
CA LYS A 429 1.08 16.86 8.81
C LYS A 429 1.20 15.81 7.70
N GLY A 430 2.05 16.07 6.70
CA GLY A 430 2.30 15.17 5.59
C GLY A 430 1.16 15.06 4.57
N ARG A 431 0.14 15.93 4.62
CA ARG A 431 -0.95 15.96 3.64
C ARG A 431 -0.51 16.50 2.29
N ILE A 432 0.43 17.46 2.28
CA ILE A 432 0.95 18.06 1.05
C ILE A 432 2.41 17.65 0.89
N CYS A 433 2.75 17.09 -0.27
CA CYS A 433 4.12 16.75 -0.64
C CYS A 433 4.57 17.61 -1.82
N LYS A 434 5.72 18.27 -1.68
CA LYS A 434 6.48 18.84 -2.78
C LYS A 434 7.61 17.86 -3.12
N GLY A 435 7.43 17.15 -4.24
CA GLY A 435 8.34 16.10 -4.68
C GLY A 435 9.64 16.63 -5.29
N VAL A 436 10.60 15.74 -5.50
CA VAL A 436 11.98 16.09 -5.92
C VAL A 436 12.19 16.20 -7.42
N ARG A 437 11.14 16.00 -8.24
CA ARG A 437 11.26 16.01 -9.71
C ARG A 437 12.32 15.00 -10.19
N MET A 438 12.19 13.76 -9.76
CA MET A 438 13.08 12.69 -10.23
C MET A 438 12.94 12.54 -11.75
N HIS A 439 14.08 12.41 -12.45
CA HIS A 439 14.13 12.12 -13.88
C HIS A 439 15.42 11.38 -14.22
N ILE A 440 15.40 10.71 -15.37
CA ILE A 440 16.58 10.11 -15.98
C ILE A 440 17.23 11.17 -16.87
N GLU A 441 18.54 11.35 -16.76
CA GLU A 441 19.30 12.22 -17.67
C GLU A 441 19.24 11.67 -19.10
N LYS A 442 19.16 12.56 -20.09
CA LYS A 442 19.34 12.17 -21.49
C LYS A 442 20.81 11.82 -21.71
N SER A 443 21.08 10.71 -22.40
CA SER A 443 22.42 10.22 -22.72
C SER A 443 23.16 11.13 -23.68
#